data_AF-A0AB35K014-F1
#
_entry.id   AF-A0AB35K014-F1
#
_cell.length_a   1.000
_cell.length_b   1.000
_cell.length_c   1.000
_cell.angle_alpha   90.00
_cell.angle_beta   90.00
_cell.angle_gamma   90.00
#
_symmetry.space_group_name_H-M   'P 1'
#
loop_
_entity.id
_entity.type
_entity.pdbx_description
1 polymer ?
#
loop_
_entity_poly.entity_id
_entity_poly.type
_entity_poly.pdbx_seq_one_letter_code
_entity_poly.pdbx_strand_id
1 'polypeptide(L)'
;MSLSRREAIQIVDKLTELTQHNTLQWKEESPTRRMNDTTNRVDKVYLSHYMGRNIRVYEKYYKAYFEDDVNVFEWAEDVVIELIDNDGLILSRFPSTSNQLELLNAIKFQNPQIRNFYTDIFGI
;
A
#
# COMPACT_ATOMS: atom_id res chain seq x y z
N MET A 1 3.37 -9.96 20.73
CA MET A 1 3.79 -8.55 20.81
C MET A 1 3.20 -7.84 19.61
N SER A 2 2.53 -6.71 19.80
CA SER A 2 2.02 -5.87 18.70
C SER A 2 3.10 -4.87 18.29
N LEU A 3 3.30 -4.65 17.00
CA LEU A 3 4.21 -3.63 16.47
C LEU A 3 3.77 -2.25 16.94
N SER A 4 4.65 -1.47 17.58
CA SER A 4 4.31 -0.10 17.98
C SER A 4 4.23 0.82 16.76
N ARG A 5 3.49 1.93 16.87
CA ARG A 5 3.38 2.93 15.79
C ARG A 5 4.76 3.49 15.40
N ARG A 6 5.65 3.68 16.37
CA ARG A 6 7.02 4.19 16.13
C ARG A 6 7.86 3.18 15.35
N GLU A 7 7.80 1.91 15.72
CA GLU A 7 8.52 0.85 14.99
C GLU A 7 7.96 0.68 13.58
N ALA A 8 6.63 0.77 13.41
CA ALA A 8 6.00 0.73 12.10
C ALA A 8 6.48 1.85 11.19
N ILE A 9 6.56 3.09 11.70
CA ILE A 9 7.12 4.24 10.96
C ILE A 9 8.53 3.91 10.47
N GLN A 10 9.42 3.46 11.36
CA GLN A 10 10.81 3.14 11.00
C GLN A 10 10.91 2.03 9.95
N ILE A 11 10.06 1.01 10.02
CA ILE A 11 10.04 -0.06 9.02
C ILE A 11 9.55 0.49 7.68
N VAL A 12 8.48 1.29 7.67
CA VAL A 12 7.95 1.89 6.44
C VAL A 12 8.98 2.81 5.79
N ASP A 13 9.68 3.65 6.56
CA ASP A 13 10.78 4.50 6.06
C ASP A 13 11.87 3.65 5.41
N LYS A 14 12.24 2.52 6.05
CA LYS A 14 13.26 1.63 5.48
C LYS A 14 12.80 0.96 4.18
N LEU A 15 11.55 0.53 4.10
CA LEU A 15 10.98 -0.03 2.86
C LEU A 15 10.96 1.03 1.75
N THR A 16 10.64 2.28 2.09
CA THR A 16 10.65 3.41 1.16
C THR A 16 12.06 3.65 0.61
N GLU A 17 13.06 3.75 1.48
CA GLU A 17 14.47 3.93 1.12
C GLU A 17 14.93 2.81 0.16
N LEU A 18 14.66 1.55 0.50
CA LEU A 18 15.02 0.39 -0.32
C LEU A 18 14.33 0.42 -1.70
N THR A 19 13.09 0.89 -1.75
CA THR A 19 12.30 1.03 -2.98
C THR A 19 12.87 2.14 -3.88
N GLN A 20 13.15 3.31 -3.30
CA GLN A 20 13.73 4.46 -4.00
C GLN A 20 15.12 4.14 -4.58
N HIS A 21 15.93 3.36 -3.86
CA HIS A 21 17.23 2.89 -4.34
C HIS A 21 17.16 1.64 -5.24
N ASN A 22 15.96 1.24 -5.71
CA ASN A 22 15.74 0.06 -6.55
C ASN A 22 16.25 -1.26 -5.95
N THR A 23 16.52 -1.30 -4.65
CA THR A 23 16.95 -2.51 -3.93
C THR A 23 15.75 -3.43 -3.63
N LEU A 24 14.58 -2.83 -3.41
CA LEU A 24 13.31 -3.53 -3.28
C LEU A 24 12.45 -3.26 -4.52
N GLN A 25 12.06 -4.32 -5.22
CA GLN A 25 11.24 -4.26 -6.43
C GLN A 25 9.84 -4.76 -6.14
N TRP A 26 8.85 -4.17 -6.79
CA TRP A 26 7.45 -4.47 -6.55
C TRP A 26 6.77 -4.96 -7.83
N LYS A 27 6.02 -6.05 -7.69
CA LYS A 27 5.21 -6.61 -8.76
C LYS A 27 3.77 -6.12 -8.60
N GLU A 28 3.23 -5.48 -9.63
CA GLU A 28 1.82 -5.13 -9.70
C GLU A 28 0.99 -6.39 -9.98
N GLU A 29 -0.05 -6.63 -9.19
CA GLU A 29 -1.02 -7.70 -9.38
C GLU A 29 -2.46 -7.21 -9.20
N SER A 30 -3.41 -8.00 -9.71
CA SER A 30 -4.82 -7.76 -9.47
C SER A 30 -5.20 -8.09 -8.02
N PRO A 31 -6.09 -7.31 -7.40
CA PRO A 31 -6.62 -7.62 -6.08
C PRO A 31 -7.37 -8.95 -6.09
N THR A 32 -7.32 -9.67 -4.98
CA THR A 32 -8.14 -10.88 -4.83
C THR A 32 -9.62 -10.50 -4.72
N ARG A 33 -10.53 -11.40 -5.14
CA ARG A 33 -11.98 -11.15 -5.07
C ARG A 33 -12.47 -10.76 -3.67
N ARG A 34 -11.77 -11.19 -2.61
CA ARG A 34 -12.13 -10.88 -1.22
C ARG A 34 -11.76 -9.46 -0.76
N MET A 35 -10.94 -8.74 -1.55
CA MET A 35 -10.53 -7.37 -1.23
C MET A 35 -11.56 -6.33 -1.68
N ASN A 36 -12.50 -6.74 -2.55
CA ASN A 36 -13.51 -5.88 -3.15
C ASN A 36 -14.90 -6.37 -2.77
N ASP A 37 -15.69 -5.49 -2.16
CA ASP A 37 -17.08 -5.72 -1.79
C ASP A 37 -17.91 -4.43 -2.00
N THR A 38 -19.12 -4.38 -1.45
CA THR A 38 -20.03 -3.22 -1.60
C THR A 38 -19.59 -1.98 -0.83
N THR A 39 -18.60 -2.10 0.05
CA THR A 39 -18.09 -1.09 0.97
C THR A 39 -16.60 -0.83 0.85
N ASN A 40 -15.84 -1.76 0.24
CA ASN A 40 -14.40 -1.69 0.06
C ASN A 40 -14.03 -1.88 -1.40
N ARG A 41 -13.09 -1.07 -1.90
CA ARG A 41 -12.50 -1.21 -3.22
C ARG A 41 -10.99 -1.07 -3.14
N VAL A 42 -10.29 -1.95 -3.83
CA VAL A 42 -8.86 -1.97 -4.09
C VAL A 42 -8.73 -2.16 -5.59
N ASP A 43 -7.95 -1.30 -6.24
CA ASP A 43 -7.79 -1.34 -7.70
C ASP A 43 -6.56 -2.17 -8.10
N LYS A 44 -5.48 -2.06 -7.33
CA LYS A 44 -4.19 -2.72 -7.56
C LYS A 44 -3.54 -3.14 -6.26
N VAL A 45 -2.76 -4.20 -6.30
CA VAL A 45 -1.87 -4.59 -5.20
C VAL A 45 -0.42 -4.64 -5.68
N TYR A 46 0.50 -4.28 -4.81
CA TYR A 46 1.93 -4.35 -5.05
C TYR A 46 2.54 -5.39 -4.13
N LEU A 47 3.19 -6.39 -4.71
CA LEU A 47 3.82 -7.49 -3.98
C LEU A 47 5.34 -7.38 -4.06
N SER A 48 5.99 -7.64 -2.94
CA SER A 48 7.44 -7.82 -2.89
C SER A 48 7.83 -8.95 -1.95
N HIS A 49 9.06 -9.43 -2.09
CA HIS A 49 9.64 -10.44 -1.22
C HIS A 49 10.94 -9.90 -0.61
N TYR A 50 10.97 -9.78 0.72
CA TYR A 50 12.12 -9.24 1.44
C TYR A 50 12.38 -10.05 2.72
N MET A 51 13.63 -10.44 2.95
CA MET A 51 14.06 -11.21 4.12
C MET A 51 13.19 -12.45 4.40
N GLY A 52 12.78 -13.18 3.35
CA GLY A 52 11.96 -14.39 3.50
C GLY A 52 10.50 -14.12 3.87
N ARG A 53 9.99 -12.91 3.61
CA ARG A 53 8.61 -12.49 3.89
C ARG A 53 7.99 -11.86 2.65
N ASN A 54 6.74 -12.22 2.37
CA ASN A 54 5.95 -11.59 1.33
C ASN A 54 5.27 -10.36 1.91
N ILE A 55 5.45 -9.21 1.26
CA ILE A 55 4.90 -7.92 1.65
C ILE A 55 3.90 -7.52 0.57
N ARG A 56 2.72 -7.08 1.00
CA ARG A 56 1.67 -6.54 0.13
C ARG A 56 1.36 -5.11 0.53
N VAL A 57 1.38 -4.20 -0.45
CA VAL A 57 1.01 -2.79 -0.27
C VAL A 57 -0.08 -2.43 -1.27
N TYR A 58 -1.10 -1.70 -0.82
CA TYR A 58 -2.18 -1.25 -1.69
C TYR A 58 -2.92 -0.06 -1.12
N GLU A 59 -3.59 0.66 -2.01
CA GLU A 59 -4.55 1.72 -1.70
C GLU A 59 -5.93 1.10 -1.55
N LYS A 60 -6.61 1.44 -0.46
CA LYS A 60 -7.94 0.94 -0.13
C LYS A 60 -8.90 2.12 -0.08
N TYR A 61 -9.93 2.06 -0.91
CA TYR A 61 -11.10 2.92 -0.82
C TYR A 61 -12.16 2.24 0.05
N TYR A 62 -12.76 2.98 0.97
CA TYR A 62 -13.84 2.45 1.81
C TYR A 62 -14.91 3.51 2.06
N LYS A 63 -16.14 3.06 2.30
CA LYS A 63 -17.25 3.95 2.65
C LYS A 63 -17.11 4.41 4.10
N ALA A 64 -16.93 5.70 4.31
CA ALA A 64 -17.00 6.35 5.61
C ALA A 64 -18.40 6.94 5.77
N TYR A 65 -19.19 6.38 6.69
CA TYR A 65 -20.57 6.78 6.94
C TYR A 65 -20.63 7.93 7.93
N PHE A 66 -21.55 8.87 7.71
CA PHE A 66 -21.79 9.96 8.65
C PHE A 66 -22.54 9.45 9.88
N GLU A 67 -22.15 9.92 11.07
CA GLU A 67 -22.76 9.48 12.34
C GLU A 67 -24.28 9.76 12.39
N ASP A 68 -24.70 10.85 11.74
CA ASP A 68 -26.09 11.31 11.74
C ASP A 68 -26.98 10.64 10.66
N ASP A 69 -26.39 10.01 9.63
CA ASP A 69 -27.15 9.29 8.58
C ASP A 69 -26.35 8.13 7.96
N VAL A 70 -26.75 6.91 8.29
CA VAL A 70 -26.13 5.66 7.80
C VAL A 70 -26.34 5.39 6.31
N ASN A 71 -27.15 6.18 5.60
CA ASN A 71 -27.32 6.07 4.14
C ASN A 71 -26.39 7.02 3.38
N VAL A 72 -25.78 7.99 4.07
CA VAL A 72 -24.85 8.94 3.47
C VAL A 72 -23.43 8.49 3.82
N PHE A 73 -22.59 8.41 2.79
CA PHE A 73 -21.18 8.08 2.96
C PHE A 73 -20.32 8.88 1.99
N GLU A 74 -19.07 9.07 2.37
CA GLU A 74 -18.01 9.47 1.45
C GLU A 74 -17.04 8.31 1.21
N TRP A 75 -16.36 8.35 0.06
CA TRP A 75 -15.25 7.43 -0.18
C TRP A 75 -14.02 8.00 0.52
N ALA A 76 -13.55 7.29 1.54
CA ALA A 76 -12.29 7.54 2.20
C ALA A 76 -11.21 6.60 1.65
N GLU A 77 -9.95 6.99 1.85
CA GLU A 77 -8.78 6.31 1.31
C GLU A 77 -7.80 5.98 2.43
N ASP A 78 -7.16 4.81 2.36
CA ASP A 78 -6.10 4.40 3.26
C ASP A 78 -5.02 3.59 2.52
N VAL A 79 -3.78 3.63 3.00
CA VAL A 79 -2.69 2.83 2.46
C VAL A 79 -2.40 1.67 3.40
N VAL A 80 -2.62 0.46 2.92
CA VAL A 80 -2.51 -0.75 3.72
C VAL A 80 -1.21 -1.47 3.40
N ILE A 81 -0.49 -1.88 4.45
CA ILE A 81 0.74 -2.69 4.37
C ILE A 81 0.53 -3.97 5.17
N GLU A 82 0.77 -5.11 4.53
CA GLU A 82 0.52 -6.44 5.08
C GLU A 82 1.70 -7.36 4.86
N LEU A 83 1.92 -8.25 5.83
CA LEU A 83 2.67 -9.48 5.62
C LEU A 83 1.67 -10.56 5.24
N ILE A 84 1.99 -11.30 4.19
CA ILE A 84 1.16 -12.40 3.69
C ILE A 84 1.96 -13.71 3.66
N ASP A 85 1.27 -14.83 3.70
CA ASP A 85 1.88 -16.13 3.45
C ASP A 85 2.06 -16.39 1.95
N ASN A 86 2.41 -17.62 1.57
CA ASN A 86 2.58 -18.00 0.17
C ASN A 86 1.25 -18.18 -0.57
N ASP A 87 0.14 -18.33 0.16
CA ASP A 87 -1.21 -18.46 -0.38
C ASP A 87 -1.93 -17.10 -0.48
N GLY A 88 -1.27 -16.02 -0.09
CA GLY A 88 -1.78 -14.66 -0.13
C GLY A 88 -2.70 -14.30 1.04
N LEU A 89 -2.76 -15.15 2.07
CA LEU A 89 -3.50 -14.90 3.31
C LEU A 89 -2.71 -13.95 4.21
N ILE A 90 -3.44 -13.10 4.93
CA ILE A 90 -2.85 -12.08 5.80
C ILE A 90 -2.29 -12.75 7.05
N LEU A 91 -0.98 -12.60 7.27
CA LEU A 91 -0.30 -12.98 8.51
C LEU A 91 -0.34 -11.84 9.53
N SER A 92 -0.13 -10.61 9.06
CA SER A 92 -0.16 -9.41 9.90
C SER A 92 -0.42 -8.16 9.07
N ARG A 93 -1.06 -7.16 9.67
CA ARG A 93 -1.23 -5.82 9.09
C ARG A 93 -0.46 -4.81 9.94
N PHE A 94 0.21 -3.87 9.28
CA PHE A 94 0.90 -2.79 9.95
C PHE A 94 -0.11 -1.78 10.52
N PRO A 95 0.15 -1.16 11.68
CA PRO A 95 -0.68 -0.06 12.14
C PRO A 95 -0.61 1.10 11.14
N SER A 96 -1.68 1.88 11.03
CA SER A 96 -1.72 3.06 10.16
C SER A 96 -0.70 4.12 10.62
N THR A 97 0.13 4.58 9.68
CA THR A 97 1.20 5.55 9.91
C THR A 97 1.23 6.61 8.82
N SER A 98 1.70 7.82 9.16
CA SER A 98 1.69 8.97 8.25
C SER A 98 2.58 8.83 7.02
N ASN A 99 3.52 7.89 7.03
CA ASN A 99 4.51 7.68 5.97
C ASN A 99 4.15 6.55 4.99
N GLN A 100 3.00 5.87 5.14
CA GLN A 100 2.61 4.79 4.23
C GLN A 100 2.39 5.26 2.79
N LEU A 101 1.84 6.48 2.64
CA LEU A 101 1.65 7.09 1.32
C LEU A 101 2.98 7.33 0.59
N GLU A 102 4.05 7.67 1.32
CA GLU A 102 5.37 7.86 0.73
C GLU A 102 5.91 6.56 0.14
N LEU A 103 5.76 5.44 0.86
CA LEU A 103 6.10 4.12 0.35
C LEU A 103 5.29 3.80 -0.92
N LEU A 104 3.97 3.99 -0.89
CA LEU A 104 3.12 3.72 -2.05
C LEU A 104 3.52 4.55 -3.27
N ASN A 105 3.87 5.82 -3.07
CA ASN A 105 4.35 6.69 -4.14
C ASN A 105 5.71 6.24 -4.68
N ALA A 106 6.63 5.84 -3.82
CA ALA A 106 7.92 5.27 -4.24
C ALA A 106 7.73 4.00 -5.09
N ILE A 107 6.78 3.14 -4.70
CA ILE A 107 6.39 1.95 -5.48
C ILE A 107 5.82 2.36 -6.84
N LYS A 108 4.83 3.25 -6.87
CA LYS A 108 4.20 3.73 -8.12
C LYS A 108 5.25 4.35 -9.05
N PHE A 109 6.23 5.07 -8.51
CA PHE A 109 7.29 5.71 -9.30
C PHE A 109 8.29 4.72 -9.95
N GLN A 110 8.36 3.46 -9.49
CA GLN A 110 9.12 2.43 -10.20
C GLN A 110 8.49 2.03 -11.54
N ASN A 111 7.19 2.30 -11.75
CA ASN A 111 6.52 2.02 -13.02
C ASN A 111 7.10 2.92 -14.13
N PRO A 112 7.63 2.34 -15.22
CA PRO A 112 8.24 3.12 -16.30
C PRO A 112 7.31 4.15 -16.94
N GLN A 113 6.01 3.84 -17.07
CA GLN A 113 5.05 4.79 -17.66
C GLN A 113 4.88 6.03 -16.77
N ILE A 114 4.79 5.81 -15.45
CA ILE A 114 4.69 6.88 -14.48
C ILE A 114 5.99 7.67 -14.47
N ARG A 115 7.13 7.00 -14.29
CA ARG A 115 8.45 7.66 -14.26
C ARG A 115 8.72 8.49 -15.51
N ASN A 116 8.51 7.92 -16.70
CA ASN A 116 8.75 8.62 -17.95
C ASN A 116 7.87 9.87 -18.06
N PHE A 117 6.59 9.78 -17.65
CA PHE A 117 5.71 10.94 -17.64
C PHE A 117 6.24 12.07 -16.74
N TYR A 118 6.75 11.76 -15.55
CA TYR A 118 7.38 12.78 -14.69
C TYR A 118 8.66 13.35 -15.30
N THR A 119 9.53 12.49 -15.86
CA THR A 119 10.74 12.92 -16.57
C THR A 119 10.41 13.84 -17.76
N ASP A 120 9.37 13.53 -18.53
CA ASP A 120 8.94 14.34 -19.69
C ASP A 120 8.45 15.74 -19.29
N ILE A 121 7.78 15.86 -18.13
CA ILE A 121 7.28 17.15 -17.63
C ILE A 121 8.39 17.99 -16.99
N PHE A 122 9.23 17.37 -16.17
CA PHE A 122 10.16 18.08 -15.28
C PHE A 122 11.63 18.03 -15.72
N GLY A 123 11.98 17.23 -16.73
CA GLY A 123 13.34 17.12 -17.27
C GLY A 123 14.35 16.50 -16.31
N ILE A 124 13.88 15.66 -15.37
CA ILE A 124 14.68 14.91 -14.39
C ILE A 124 14.92 13.47 -14.79
#